data_AF-A0A151AVC6-F1
#
_entry.id   AF-A0A151AVC6-F1
#
_cell.length_a   1.000
_cell.length_b   1.000
_cell.length_c   1.000
_cell.angle_alpha   90.00
_cell.angle_beta   90.00
_cell.angle_gamma   90.00
#
_symmetry.space_group_name_H-M   'P 1'
#
loop_
_entity.id
_entity.type
_entity.pdbx_description
1 polymer ?
#
loop_
_entity_poly.entity_id
_entity_poly.type
_entity_poly.pdbx_seq_one_letter_code
_entity_poly.pdbx_strand_id
1 'polypeptide(L)'
;MATEFRGITPELYHAIIAIVDQRMAEIKVTRTDFEELKDIVKELAAAQKRTKKRLEELAEAQKRTEERLEELAEAQKRTEAELQQLARQVGSLSATMGFGLEDIARVVLPGYLERNLGVKIDKLTRKYIDAGGEPGGNRSFWLRN
;
A
#
# COMPACT_ATOMS: atom_id res chain seq x y z
N MET A 1 -5.95 91.05 -38.48
CA MET A 1 -6.60 91.23 -37.16
C MET A 1 -6.82 89.86 -36.54
N ALA A 2 -6.73 89.80 -35.22
CA ALA A 2 -6.28 88.66 -34.44
C ALA A 2 -7.16 87.40 -34.52
N THR A 3 -6.47 86.26 -34.48
CA THR A 3 -6.99 84.89 -34.45
C THR A 3 -7.50 84.58 -33.03
N GLU A 4 -8.81 84.54 -32.80
CA GLU A 4 -9.36 84.06 -31.53
C GLU A 4 -9.65 82.56 -31.63
N PHE A 5 -8.72 81.75 -31.15
CA PHE A 5 -9.02 80.38 -30.75
C PHE A 5 -10.19 80.45 -29.75
N ARG A 6 -11.35 79.88 -30.08
CA ARG A 6 -12.43 79.58 -29.11
C ARG A 6 -11.92 78.48 -28.18
N GLY A 7 -11.03 78.87 -27.29
CA GLY A 7 -10.42 78.02 -26.29
C GLY A 7 -11.44 77.62 -25.25
N ILE A 8 -11.32 76.38 -24.80
CA ILE A 8 -11.95 75.83 -23.60
C ILE A 8 -11.96 76.91 -22.51
N THR A 9 -13.13 77.20 -21.93
CA THR A 9 -13.18 78.17 -20.82
C THR A 9 -12.29 77.67 -19.68
N PRO A 10 -11.59 78.55 -18.95
CA PRO A 10 -10.68 78.14 -17.87
C PRO A 10 -11.33 77.15 -16.89
N GLU A 11 -12.61 77.33 -16.59
CA GLU A 11 -13.40 76.47 -15.71
C GLU A 11 -13.55 75.05 -16.29
N LEU A 12 -13.78 74.93 -17.59
CA LEU A 12 -13.89 73.64 -18.26
C LEU A 12 -12.53 72.94 -18.36
N TYR A 13 -11.44 73.70 -18.55
CA TYR A 13 -10.08 73.15 -18.54
C TYR A 13 -9.70 72.59 -17.17
N HIS A 14 -10.02 73.33 -16.09
CA HIS A 14 -9.80 72.86 -14.72
C HIS A 14 -10.65 71.64 -14.36
N ALA A 15 -11.91 71.61 -14.79
CA ALA A 15 -12.78 70.46 -14.58
C ALA A 15 -12.27 69.21 -15.31
N ILE A 16 -11.81 69.34 -16.55
CA ILE A 16 -11.23 68.22 -17.32
C ILE A 16 -9.97 67.70 -16.62
N ILE A 17 -9.06 68.57 -16.17
CA ILE A 17 -7.85 68.15 -15.43
C ILE A 17 -8.23 67.40 -14.15
N ALA A 18 -9.13 67.95 -13.34
CA ALA A 18 -9.53 67.31 -12.09
C ALA A 18 -10.16 65.92 -12.31
N ILE A 19 -11.01 65.78 -13.34
CA ILE A 19 -11.64 64.49 -13.69
C ILE A 19 -10.58 63.50 -14.18
N VAL A 20 -9.66 63.95 -15.04
CA VAL A 20 -8.57 63.09 -15.55
C VAL A 20 -7.65 62.66 -14.42
N ASP A 21 -7.27 63.57 -13.51
CA ASP A 21 -6.42 63.27 -12.37
C ASP A 21 -7.09 62.29 -11.40
N GLN A 22 -8.38 62.48 -11.12
CA GLN A 22 -9.16 61.54 -10.30
C GLN A 22 -9.21 60.15 -10.95
N ARG A 23 -9.52 60.06 -12.25
CA ARG A 23 -9.57 58.78 -12.98
C ARG A 23 -8.21 58.12 -13.09
N MET A 24 -7.14 58.90 -13.26
CA MET A 24 -5.77 58.42 -13.28
C MET A 24 -5.34 57.91 -11.91
N ALA A 25 -5.78 58.52 -10.81
CA ALA A 25 -5.53 58.04 -9.46
C ALA A 25 -6.25 56.70 -9.18
N GLU A 26 -7.48 56.53 -9.67
CA GLU A 26 -8.26 55.29 -9.51
C GLU A 26 -7.67 54.09 -10.28
N ILE A 27 -7.03 54.32 -11.43
CA ILE A 27 -6.55 53.25 -12.33
C ILE A 27 -5.08 52.89 -12.07
N LYS A 28 -4.30 53.79 -11.48
CA LYS A 28 -2.85 53.64 -11.38
C LYS A 28 -2.47 52.58 -10.35
N VAL A 29 -2.03 51.42 -10.85
CA VAL A 29 -1.24 50.46 -10.05
C VAL A 29 0.01 51.17 -9.54
N THR A 30 0.22 51.13 -8.23
CA THR A 30 1.40 51.78 -7.65
C THR A 30 2.62 50.92 -7.90
N ARG A 31 3.80 51.55 -7.94
CA ARG A 31 5.06 50.79 -8.03
C ARG A 31 5.20 49.81 -6.85
N THR A 32 4.65 50.17 -5.69
CA THR A 32 4.61 49.32 -4.49
C THR A 32 3.84 48.05 -4.75
N ASP A 33 2.61 48.12 -5.26
CA ASP A 33 1.79 46.93 -5.57
C ASP A 33 2.49 46.00 -6.57
N PHE A 34 3.21 46.56 -7.53
CA PHE A 34 3.98 45.78 -8.50
C PHE A 34 5.20 45.09 -7.88
N GLU A 35 5.94 45.77 -6.99
CA GLU A 35 7.05 45.16 -6.25
C GLU A 35 6.54 44.05 -5.31
N GLU A 36 5.42 44.26 -4.61
CA GLU A 36 4.77 43.25 -3.77
C GLU A 36 4.35 42.02 -4.58
N LEU A 37 3.67 42.23 -5.72
CA LEU A 37 3.29 41.13 -6.60
C LEU A 37 4.51 40.36 -7.13
N LYS A 38 5.57 41.08 -7.51
CA LYS A 38 6.82 40.48 -7.98
C LYS A 38 7.46 39.61 -6.89
N ASP A 39 7.43 40.04 -5.64
CA ASP A 39 7.99 39.27 -4.53
C ASP A 39 7.13 38.04 -4.22
N ILE A 40 5.80 38.16 -4.20
CA ILE A 40 4.88 37.01 -4.08
C ILE A 40 5.14 35.98 -5.18
N VAL A 41 5.33 36.42 -6.43
CA VAL A 41 5.61 35.52 -7.57
C VAL A 41 6.95 34.80 -7.40
N LYS A 42 7.99 35.47 -6.88
CA LYS A 42 9.28 34.81 -6.58
C LYS A 42 9.14 33.78 -5.47
N GLU A 43 8.42 34.09 -4.41
CA GLU A 43 8.16 33.17 -3.31
C GLU A 43 7.38 31.94 -3.79
N LEU A 44 6.35 32.14 -4.62
CA LEU A 44 5.59 31.05 -5.23
C LEU A 44 6.47 30.16 -6.12
N ALA A 45 7.34 30.76 -6.95
CA ALA A 45 8.28 30.00 -7.78
C ALA A 45 9.27 29.18 -6.93
N ALA A 46 9.77 29.74 -5.82
CA ALA A 46 10.63 29.04 -4.88
C ALA A 46 9.90 27.88 -4.19
N ALA A 47 8.65 28.11 -3.74
CA ALA A 47 7.80 27.09 -3.14
C ALA A 47 7.51 25.96 -4.14
N GLN A 48 7.18 26.28 -5.39
CA GLN A 48 6.98 25.30 -6.46
C GLN A 48 8.24 24.46 -6.72
N LYS A 49 9.42 25.08 -6.77
CA LYS A 49 10.69 24.36 -6.93
C LYS A 49 10.94 23.39 -5.77
N ARG A 50 10.67 23.80 -4.53
CA ARG A 50 10.78 22.94 -3.34
C ARG A 50 9.80 21.77 -3.40
N THR A 51 8.56 22.01 -3.82
CA THR A 51 7.56 20.96 -3.97
C THR A 51 7.94 19.96 -5.06
N LYS A 52 8.44 20.44 -6.21
CA LYS A 52 8.93 19.56 -7.28
C LYS A 52 10.05 18.64 -6.77
N LYS A 53 11.02 19.18 -6.05
CA LYS A 53 12.10 18.38 -5.45
C LYS A 53 11.57 17.31 -4.49
N ARG A 54 10.63 17.67 -3.62
CA ARG A 54 10.00 16.70 -2.71
C ARG A 54 9.24 15.60 -3.43
N LEU A 55 8.58 15.93 -4.55
CA LEU A 55 7.89 14.93 -5.38
C LEU A 55 8.88 13.97 -6.05
N GLU A 56 10.02 14.48 -6.52
CA GLU A 56 11.11 13.64 -7.07
C GLU A 56 11.68 12.69 -6.00
N GLU A 57 11.95 13.19 -4.80
CA GLU A 57 12.41 12.39 -3.65
C GLU A 57 11.38 11.31 -3.26
N LEU A 58 10.09 11.65 -3.26
CA LEU A 58 9.00 10.70 -2.98
C LEU A 58 8.88 9.62 -4.06
N ALA A 59 8.99 9.99 -5.34
CA ALA A 59 8.95 9.04 -6.44
C ALA A 59 10.11 8.03 -6.37
N GLU A 60 11.31 8.49 -6.02
CA GLU A 60 12.47 7.61 -5.82
C GLU A 60 12.30 6.69 -4.61
N ALA A 61 11.79 7.21 -3.49
CA ALA A 61 11.47 6.40 -2.31
C ALA A 61 10.39 5.35 -2.59
N GLN A 62 9.38 5.70 -3.39
CA GLN A 62 8.34 4.78 -3.82
C GLN A 62 8.92 3.67 -4.70
N LYS A 63 9.74 4.01 -5.71
CA LYS A 63 10.40 3.02 -6.57
C LYS A 63 11.23 2.01 -5.76
N ARG A 64 12.03 2.50 -4.80
CA ARG A 64 12.80 1.63 -3.89
C ARG A 64 11.92 0.73 -3.02
N THR A 65 10.73 1.20 -2.66
CA THR A 65 9.76 0.40 -1.90
C THR A 65 9.15 -0.69 -2.77
N GLU A 66 8.80 -0.37 -4.01
CA GLU A 66 8.28 -1.33 -4.99
C GLU A 66 9.29 -2.45 -5.28
N GLU A 67 10.57 -2.10 -5.51
CA GLU A 67 11.66 -3.08 -5.69
C GLU A 67 11.77 -4.04 -4.49
N ARG A 68 11.74 -3.52 -3.26
CA ARG A 68 11.80 -4.34 -2.04
C ARG A 68 10.58 -5.24 -1.86
N LEU A 69 9.40 -4.79 -2.28
CA LEU A 69 8.18 -5.58 -2.23
C LEU A 69 8.23 -6.74 -3.23
N GLU A 70 8.81 -6.51 -4.41
CA GLU A 70 9.02 -7.56 -5.41
C GLU A 70 10.00 -8.61 -4.90
N GLU A 71 11.13 -8.21 -4.33
CA GLU A 71 12.10 -9.13 -3.69
C GLU A 71 11.45 -9.96 -2.57
N LEU A 72 10.61 -9.33 -1.73
CA LEU A 72 9.90 -10.02 -0.65
C LEU A 72 8.89 -11.03 -1.19
N ALA A 73 8.16 -10.68 -2.25
CA ALA A 73 7.20 -11.58 -2.90
C ALA A 73 7.90 -12.81 -3.51
N GLU A 74 9.07 -12.64 -4.09
CA GLU A 74 9.88 -13.75 -4.60
C GLU A 74 10.40 -14.65 -3.47
N ALA A 75 10.92 -14.06 -2.39
CA ALA A 75 11.35 -14.81 -1.21
C ALA A 75 10.20 -15.61 -0.57
N GLN A 76 9.00 -15.03 -0.53
CA GLN A 76 7.80 -15.72 -0.06
C GLN A 76 7.45 -16.90 -0.97
N LYS A 77 7.41 -16.72 -2.29
CA LYS A 77 7.15 -17.82 -3.25
C LYS A 77 8.12 -18.98 -3.08
N ARG A 78 9.41 -18.70 -2.88
CA ARG A 78 10.43 -19.72 -2.61
C ARG A 78 10.15 -20.48 -1.32
N THR A 79 9.84 -19.75 -0.24
CA THR A 79 9.50 -20.34 1.06
C THR A 79 8.26 -21.21 0.97
N GLU A 80 7.21 -20.76 0.28
CA GLU A 80 5.99 -21.54 0.05
C GLU A 80 6.28 -22.85 -0.71
N ALA A 81 7.15 -22.80 -1.72
CA ALA A 81 7.55 -23.99 -2.46
C ALA A 81 8.32 -24.99 -1.58
N GLU A 82 9.25 -24.51 -0.74
CA GLU A 82 10.00 -25.35 0.21
C GLU A 82 9.06 -25.98 1.26
N LEU A 83 8.10 -25.22 1.78
CA LEU A 83 7.08 -25.73 2.70
C LEU A 83 6.20 -26.81 2.06
N GLN A 84 5.81 -26.63 0.80
CA GLN A 84 5.05 -27.66 0.07
C GLN A 84 5.87 -28.94 -0.12
N GLN A 85 7.16 -28.83 -0.41
CA GLN A 85 8.05 -29.99 -0.51
C GLN A 85 8.18 -30.71 0.84
N LEU A 86 8.39 -29.96 1.92
CA LEU A 86 8.46 -30.51 3.26
C LEU A 86 7.16 -31.21 3.66
N ALA A 87 6.01 -30.60 3.38
CA ALA A 87 4.70 -31.20 3.66
C ALA A 87 4.52 -32.54 2.93
N ARG A 88 4.98 -32.66 1.68
CA ARG A 88 4.97 -33.93 0.94
C ARG A 88 5.89 -34.97 1.57
N GLN A 89 7.11 -34.59 1.95
CA GLN A 89 8.07 -35.49 2.58
C GLN A 89 7.54 -36.02 3.92
N VAL A 90 6.99 -35.14 4.75
CA VAL A 90 6.37 -35.52 6.03
C VAL A 90 5.17 -36.44 5.78
N GLY A 91 4.29 -36.11 4.83
CA GLY A 91 3.17 -36.98 4.46
C GLY A 91 3.61 -38.39 4.01
N SER A 92 4.66 -38.47 3.20
CA SER A 92 5.24 -39.75 2.77
C SER A 92 5.86 -40.54 3.94
N LEU A 93 6.53 -39.84 4.85
CA LEU A 93 7.11 -40.47 6.04
C LEU A 93 6.01 -41.00 6.96
N SER A 94 4.97 -40.20 7.23
CA SER A 94 3.81 -40.61 8.03
C SER A 94 3.12 -41.82 7.42
N ALA A 95 2.95 -41.87 6.09
CA ALA A 95 2.40 -43.03 5.41
C ALA A 95 3.28 -44.28 5.62
N THR A 96 4.60 -44.15 5.41
CA THR A 96 5.54 -45.27 5.55
C THR A 96 5.60 -45.81 6.98
N MET A 97 5.68 -44.92 7.97
CA MET A 97 5.65 -45.29 9.39
C MET A 97 4.31 -45.92 9.77
N GLY A 98 3.20 -45.41 9.23
CA GLY A 98 1.87 -46.00 9.43
C GLY A 98 1.81 -47.46 8.95
N PHE A 99 2.25 -47.73 7.73
CA PHE A 99 2.33 -49.11 7.21
C PHE A 99 3.22 -50.01 8.08
N GLY A 100 4.42 -49.55 8.44
CA GLY A 100 5.33 -50.35 9.27
C GLY A 100 4.76 -50.66 10.66
N LEU A 101 4.13 -49.69 11.32
CA LEU A 101 3.47 -49.90 12.62
C LEU A 101 2.26 -50.83 12.50
N GLU A 102 1.46 -50.72 11.44
CA GLU A 102 0.34 -51.64 11.17
C GLU A 102 0.81 -53.08 10.95
N ASP A 103 1.93 -53.27 10.24
CA ASP A 103 2.53 -54.60 10.01
C ASP A 103 3.05 -55.21 11.31
N ILE A 104 3.80 -54.44 12.11
CA ILE A 104 4.27 -54.88 13.44
C ILE A 104 3.09 -55.20 14.34
N ALA A 105 2.08 -54.33 14.37
CA ALA A 105 0.88 -54.51 15.16
C ALA A 105 0.19 -55.84 14.82
N ARG A 106 0.05 -56.17 13.53
CA ARG A 106 -0.57 -57.41 13.08
C ARG A 106 0.09 -58.66 13.65
N VAL A 107 1.40 -58.62 13.87
CA VAL A 107 2.19 -59.74 14.38
C VAL A 107 2.20 -59.77 15.91
N VAL A 108 2.40 -58.62 16.55
CA VAL A 108 2.70 -58.54 17.99
C VAL A 108 1.45 -58.40 18.85
N LEU A 109 0.45 -57.62 18.42
CA LEU A 109 -0.73 -57.32 19.26
C LEU A 109 -1.56 -58.55 19.64
N PRO A 110 -1.89 -59.51 18.74
CA PRO A 110 -2.73 -60.64 19.12
C PRO A 110 -2.16 -61.43 20.30
N GLY A 111 -0.86 -61.74 20.26
CA GLY A 111 -0.18 -62.48 21.32
C GLY A 111 0.04 -61.69 22.61
N TYR A 112 0.11 -60.35 22.54
CA TYR A 112 0.16 -59.48 23.73
C TYR A 112 -1.20 -59.38 24.42
N LEU A 113 -2.27 -59.18 23.64
CA LEU A 113 -3.63 -59.04 24.14
C LEU A 113 -4.15 -60.32 24.79
N GLU A 114 -3.83 -61.48 24.21
CA GLU A 114 -4.22 -62.77 24.79
C GLU A 114 -3.53 -63.02 26.12
N ARG A 115 -2.22 -62.77 26.21
CA ARG A 115 -1.41 -63.05 27.41
C ARG A 115 -1.68 -62.09 28.57
N ASN A 116 -1.86 -60.80 28.27
CA ASN A 116 -1.89 -59.76 29.32
C ASN A 116 -3.29 -59.27 29.64
N LEU A 117 -4.24 -59.41 28.71
CA LEU A 117 -5.61 -58.91 28.85
C LEU A 117 -6.66 -60.02 28.68
N GLY A 118 -6.27 -61.26 28.36
CA GLY A 118 -7.18 -62.38 28.15
C GLY A 118 -8.06 -62.23 26.91
N VAL A 119 -7.75 -61.29 26.01
CA VAL A 119 -8.54 -61.01 24.81
C VAL A 119 -8.00 -61.81 23.63
N LYS A 120 -8.82 -62.72 23.09
CA LYS A 120 -8.48 -63.48 21.88
C LYS A 120 -8.94 -62.73 20.63
N ILE A 121 -8.02 -62.55 19.68
CA ILE A 121 -8.30 -61.94 18.38
C ILE A 121 -7.87 -62.92 17.29
N ASP A 122 -8.81 -63.32 16.43
CA ASP A 122 -8.52 -64.24 15.32
C ASP A 122 -7.69 -63.59 14.22
N LYS A 123 -8.07 -62.38 13.79
CA LYS A 123 -7.37 -61.65 12.73
C LYS A 123 -7.55 -60.14 12.87
N LEU A 124 -6.42 -59.42 12.87
CA LEU A 124 -6.44 -57.97 12.72
C LEU A 124 -6.63 -57.60 11.25
N THR A 125 -7.71 -56.89 10.95
CA THR A 125 -8.01 -56.37 9.61
C THR A 125 -7.88 -54.86 9.59
N ARG A 126 -7.25 -54.33 8.53
CA ARG A 126 -7.20 -52.89 8.30
C ARG A 126 -8.58 -52.37 7.93
N LYS A 127 -9.06 -51.35 8.63
CA LYS A 127 -10.27 -50.61 8.29
C LYS A 127 -9.97 -49.12 8.41
N TYR A 128 -10.22 -48.38 7.33
CA TYR A 128 -10.15 -46.91 7.38
C TYR A 128 -11.35 -46.41 8.17
N ILE A 129 -11.09 -45.61 9.19
CA ILE A 129 -12.11 -44.92 9.98
C ILE A 129 -11.97 -43.44 9.64
N ASP A 130 -13.02 -42.86 9.05
CA ASP A 130 -13.07 -41.42 8.83
C ASP A 130 -13.21 -40.73 10.18
N ALA A 131 -12.09 -40.20 10.69
CA ALA A 131 -12.06 -39.45 11.94
C ALA A 131 -12.49 -37.99 11.70
N GLY A 132 -13.65 -37.76 11.07
CA GLY A 132 -14.39 -36.49 11.05
C GLY A 132 -13.61 -35.19 10.79
N GLY A 133 -12.45 -35.24 10.11
CA GLY A 133 -11.66 -34.06 9.79
C GLY A 133 -12.18 -33.42 8.51
N GLU A 134 -12.89 -32.30 8.63
CA GLU A 134 -13.30 -31.51 7.46
C GLU A 134 -12.08 -31.21 6.56
N PRO A 135 -12.12 -31.60 5.28
CA PRO A 135 -11.07 -31.27 4.34
C PRO A 135 -11.21 -29.79 3.95
N GLY A 136 -10.47 -28.90 4.61
CA GLY A 136 -10.29 -27.51 4.16
C GLY A 136 -10.75 -26.37 5.08
N GLY A 137 -10.98 -26.61 6.37
CA GLY A 137 -11.37 -25.55 7.31
C GLY A 137 -10.19 -24.81 7.96
N ASN A 138 -9.63 -23.78 7.31
CA ASN A 138 -8.79 -22.79 8.00
C ASN A 138 -9.68 -21.96 8.95
N ARG A 139 -9.92 -22.43 10.17
CA ARG A 139 -10.55 -21.61 11.21
C ARG A 139 -9.52 -20.66 11.77
N SER A 140 -9.36 -19.52 11.11
CA SER A 140 -8.64 -18.35 11.61
C SER A 140 -9.26 -17.92 12.94
N PHE A 141 -8.60 -18.28 14.04
CA PHE A 141 -8.92 -17.81 15.38
C PHE A 141 -8.34 -16.40 15.52
N TRP A 142 -9.13 -15.39 15.14
CA TRP A 142 -8.91 -14.00 15.53
C TRP A 142 -10.13 -13.51 16.30
N LEU A 143 -10.20 -13.85 17.58
CA LEU A 143 -10.98 -13.03 18.52
C LEU A 143 -10.08 -11.88 18.96
N ARG A 144 -10.37 -10.72 18.37
CA ARG A 144 -10.04 -9.40 18.90
C ARG A 144 -10.32 -9.35 20.41
N ASN A 145 -9.33 -8.93 21.17
CA ASN A 145 -9.53 -8.03 22.30
C ASN A 145 -8.92 -6.68 21.91
#